data_AF-A0A813DWF7-F1
#
_entry.id   AF-A0A813DWF7-F1
#
_cell.length_a   1.000
_cell.length_b   1.000
_cell.length_c   1.000
_cell.angle_alpha   90.00
_cell.angle_beta   90.00
_cell.angle_gamma   90.00
#
_symmetry.space_group_name_H-M   'P 1'
#
loop_
_entity.id
_entity.type
_entity.pdbx_description
1 polymer ?
#
loop_
_entity_poly.entity_id
_entity_poly.type
_entity_poly.pdbx_seq_one_letter_code
_entity_poly.pdbx_strand_id
1 'polypeptide(L)'
;MDVDVVEQLEEAVLADEVQQAAEEFLLRRLPLFECMTDDQLAFGNAEEQRLEWHEVYREYAALMEDLVLQACLAESPNLCREDVYAELSRVAESPDEASAAARSCACFFLSMFEYDSFLSMMKELVRRQRGGLELSFGARPRPEPELERE
;
A
#
# COMPACT_ATOMS: atom_id res chain seq x y z
N MET A 1 10.16 13.70 -23.43
CA MET A 1 9.02 13.81 -22.51
C MET A 1 9.59 13.42 -21.18
N ASP A 2 9.64 14.35 -20.23
CA ASP A 2 10.02 14.03 -18.87
C ASP A 2 8.96 13.08 -18.32
N VAL A 3 9.40 11.94 -17.82
CA VAL A 3 8.54 10.92 -17.22
C VAL A 3 8.12 11.45 -15.86
N ASP A 4 6.82 11.65 -15.65
CA ASP A 4 6.30 11.97 -14.31
C ASP A 4 6.32 10.69 -13.47
N VAL A 5 7.39 10.51 -12.71
CA VAL A 5 7.60 9.35 -11.85
C VAL A 5 6.50 9.24 -10.81
N VAL A 6 5.91 10.35 -10.36
CA VAL A 6 4.83 10.32 -9.36
C VAL A 6 3.57 9.73 -9.97
N GLU A 7 3.21 10.16 -11.19
CA GLU A 7 2.06 9.61 -11.93
C GLU A 7 2.25 8.11 -12.20
N GLN A 8 3.45 7.69 -12.61
CA GLN A 8 3.75 6.26 -12.81
C GLN A 8 3.66 5.43 -11.53
N LEU A 9 4.07 5.98 -10.38
CA LEU A 9 3.94 5.30 -9.10
C LEU A 9 2.48 5.20 -8.65
N GLU A 10 1.66 6.20 -8.94
CA GLU A 10 0.21 6.16 -8.70
C GLU A 10 -0.44 5.05 -9.51
N GLU A 11 -0.15 4.95 -10.80
CA GLU A 11 -0.68 3.88 -11.64
C GLU A 11 -0.15 2.51 -11.22
N ALA A 12 1.15 2.41 -10.92
CA ALA A 12 1.79 1.17 -10.49
C ALA A 12 1.22 0.64 -9.18
N VAL A 13 1.03 1.48 -8.15
CA VAL A 13 0.42 1.04 -6.89
C VAL A 13 -1.02 0.56 -7.11
N LEU A 14 -1.75 1.19 -8.03
CA LEU A 14 -3.14 0.84 -8.33
C LEU A 14 -3.28 -0.33 -9.33
N ALA A 15 -2.18 -0.86 -9.84
CA ALA A 15 -2.22 -1.98 -10.78
C ALA A 15 -2.87 -3.21 -10.13
N ASP A 16 -3.76 -3.88 -10.87
CA ASP A 16 -4.53 -5.03 -10.37
C ASP A 16 -3.61 -6.13 -9.80
N GLU A 17 -2.48 -6.38 -10.44
CA GLU A 17 -1.50 -7.39 -10.01
C GLU A 17 -0.86 -7.04 -8.66
N VAL A 18 -0.54 -5.75 -8.45
CA VAL A 18 0.03 -5.24 -7.20
C VAL A 18 -0.99 -5.32 -6.08
N GLN A 19 -2.22 -4.83 -6.34
CA GLN A 19 -3.31 -4.85 -5.37
C GLN A 19 -3.70 -6.28 -4.97
N GLN A 20 -3.82 -7.19 -5.93
CA GLN A 20 -4.14 -8.59 -5.67
C GLN A 20 -3.04 -9.28 -4.84
N ALA A 21 -1.77 -9.10 -5.21
CA ALA A 21 -0.66 -9.71 -4.47
C ALA A 21 -0.56 -9.15 -3.04
N ALA A 22 -0.77 -7.85 -2.85
CA ALA A 22 -0.81 -7.22 -1.54
C ALA A 22 -1.96 -7.78 -0.68
N GLU A 23 -3.16 -7.87 -1.24
CA GLU A 23 -4.34 -8.44 -0.57
C GLU A 23 -4.11 -9.90 -0.15
N GLU A 24 -3.63 -10.74 -1.08
CA GLU A 24 -3.32 -12.14 -0.79
C GLU A 24 -2.27 -12.30 0.32
N PHE A 25 -1.24 -11.44 0.31
CA PHE A 25 -0.21 -11.42 1.35
C PHE A 25 -0.82 -11.07 2.72
N LEU A 26 -1.59 -10.00 2.79
CA LEU A 26 -2.16 -9.49 4.04
C LEU A 26 -3.16 -10.48 4.64
N LEU A 27 -4.05 -11.06 3.82
CA LEU A 27 -4.99 -12.09 4.26
C LEU A 27 -4.29 -13.35 4.77
N ARG A 28 -3.20 -13.78 4.12
CA ARG A 28 -2.40 -14.92 4.59
C ARG A 28 -1.75 -14.67 5.94
N ARG A 29 -1.41 -13.42 6.25
CA ARG A 29 -0.72 -13.03 7.49
C ARG A 29 -1.67 -12.56 8.59
N LEU A 30 -2.94 -12.26 8.27
CA LEU A 30 -3.97 -11.82 9.21
C LEU A 30 -4.08 -12.66 10.50
N PRO A 31 -3.96 -14.00 10.49
CA PRO A 31 -4.03 -14.81 11.72
C PRO A 31 -3.02 -14.42 12.81
N LEU A 32 -1.88 -13.81 12.44
CA LEU A 32 -0.87 -13.33 13.40
C LEU A 32 -1.33 -12.11 14.20
N PHE A 33 -2.37 -11.42 13.74
CA PHE A 33 -2.91 -10.20 14.32
C PHE A 33 -4.22 -10.44 15.07
N GLU A 34 -4.83 -11.64 14.96
CA GLU A 34 -6.09 -11.99 15.62
C GLU A 34 -6.04 -11.88 17.15
N CYS A 35 -4.84 -11.97 17.73
CA CYS A 35 -4.60 -11.84 19.17
C CYS A 35 -4.76 -10.41 19.71
N MET A 36 -4.96 -9.40 18.86
CA MET A 36 -5.09 -8.00 19.29
C MET A 36 -6.25 -7.80 20.26
N THR A 37 -6.05 -7.04 21.33
CA THR A 37 -7.16 -6.66 22.22
C THR A 37 -8.04 -5.59 21.55
N ASP A 38 -9.27 -5.41 22.05
CA ASP A 38 -10.14 -4.33 21.55
C ASP A 38 -9.53 -2.94 21.80
N ASP A 39 -8.76 -2.77 22.87
CA ASP A 39 -8.01 -1.54 23.16
C ASP A 39 -6.92 -1.30 22.11
N GLN A 40 -6.14 -2.34 21.76
CA GLN A 40 -5.14 -2.27 20.70
C GLN A 40 -5.77 -1.94 19.34
N LEU A 41 -6.99 -2.42 19.10
CA LEU A 41 -7.76 -2.08 17.90
C LEU A 41 -8.35 -0.68 17.97
N ALA A 42 -8.62 -0.09 19.13
CA ALA A 42 -9.27 1.22 19.26
C ALA A 42 -8.28 2.40 19.26
N PHE A 43 -7.07 2.20 19.78
CA PHE A 43 -6.10 3.28 20.01
C PHE A 43 -4.87 3.20 19.09
N GLY A 44 -4.10 4.30 19.07
CA GLY A 44 -2.88 4.46 18.26
C GLY A 44 -1.81 3.41 18.56
N ASN A 45 -0.76 3.35 17.75
CA ASN A 45 0.22 2.26 17.75
C ASN A 45 1.22 2.27 18.92
N ALA A 46 0.96 3.00 20.00
CA ALA A 46 1.88 3.20 21.11
C ALA A 46 1.94 2.04 22.14
N GLU A 47 1.17 0.96 21.92
CA GLU A 47 1.07 -0.18 22.83
C GLU A 47 2.08 -1.30 22.50
N GLU A 48 2.09 -2.38 23.29
CA GLU A 48 2.99 -3.53 23.12
C GLU A 48 2.83 -4.16 21.73
N GLN A 49 3.89 -4.06 20.91
CA GLN A 49 3.95 -4.59 19.56
C GLN A 49 4.72 -5.91 19.55
N ARG A 50 4.18 -6.91 18.83
CA ARG A 50 4.82 -8.21 18.68
C ARG A 50 5.91 -8.17 17.63
N LEU A 51 7.02 -8.88 17.88
CA LEU A 51 8.13 -9.01 16.94
C LEU A 51 7.66 -9.56 15.58
N GLU A 52 6.72 -10.51 15.59
CA GLU A 52 6.16 -11.10 14.37
C GLU A 52 5.44 -10.06 13.49
N TRP A 53 4.86 -9.02 14.08
CA TRP A 53 4.19 -7.96 13.30
C TRP A 53 5.20 -7.10 12.53
N HIS A 54 6.37 -6.85 13.12
CA HIS A 54 7.47 -6.17 12.44
C HIS A 54 8.09 -7.03 11.34
N GLU A 55 8.15 -8.35 11.53
CA GLU A 55 8.60 -9.29 10.50
C GLU A 55 7.65 -9.27 9.29
N VAL A 56 6.35 -9.35 9.53
CA VAL A 56 5.34 -9.26 8.46
C VAL A 56 5.40 -7.91 7.75
N TYR A 57 5.57 -6.81 8.48
CA TYR A 57 5.75 -5.49 7.88
C TYR A 57 6.96 -5.44 6.93
N ARG A 58 8.12 -5.96 7.36
CA ARG A 58 9.32 -5.96 6.51
C ARG A 58 9.12 -6.76 5.22
N GLU A 59 8.43 -7.90 5.32
CA GLU A 59 8.06 -8.70 4.16
C GLU A 59 7.08 -7.96 3.25
N TYR A 60 6.06 -7.30 3.83
CA TYR A 60 5.09 -6.50 3.09
C TYR A 60 5.73 -5.34 2.33
N ALA A 61 6.59 -4.57 3.01
CA ALA A 61 7.29 -3.45 2.41
C ALA A 61 8.17 -3.90 1.24
N ALA A 62 8.95 -4.97 1.43
CA ALA A 62 9.79 -5.53 0.36
C ALA A 62 8.96 -6.05 -0.83
N LEU A 63 7.82 -6.69 -0.58
CA LEU A 63 6.90 -7.14 -1.61
C LEU A 63 6.35 -5.96 -2.42
N MET A 64 5.83 -4.95 -1.74
CA MET A 64 5.24 -3.77 -2.38
C MET A 64 6.29 -2.97 -3.17
N GLU A 65 7.50 -2.78 -2.62
CA GLU A 65 8.61 -2.13 -3.34
C GLU A 65 8.97 -2.86 -4.63
N ASP A 66 9.03 -4.19 -4.61
CA ASP A 66 9.37 -4.99 -5.78
C ASP A 66 8.26 -4.94 -6.84
N LEU A 67 6.99 -5.12 -6.44
CA LEU A 67 5.85 -5.11 -7.35
C LEU A 67 5.64 -3.74 -8.00
N VAL A 68 5.71 -2.66 -7.22
CA VAL A 68 5.56 -1.30 -7.73
C VAL A 68 6.69 -0.96 -8.70
N LEU A 69 7.94 -1.31 -8.36
CA LEU A 69 9.07 -1.08 -9.26
C LEU A 69 8.95 -1.88 -10.56
N GLN A 70 8.50 -3.13 -10.49
CA GLN A 70 8.25 -3.96 -11.69
C GLN A 70 7.17 -3.36 -12.58
N ALA A 71 6.08 -2.85 -12.00
CA ALA A 71 5.03 -2.15 -12.73
C ALA A 71 5.57 -0.86 -13.40
N CYS A 72 6.35 -0.05 -12.70
CA CYS A 72 7.00 1.13 -13.30
C CYS A 72 7.98 0.76 -14.43
N LEU A 73 8.75 -0.32 -14.26
CA LEU A 73 9.72 -0.80 -15.26
C LEU A 73 9.05 -1.29 -16.55
N ALA A 74 7.81 -1.75 -16.50
CA ALA A 74 7.04 -2.15 -17.68
C ALA A 74 6.81 -0.96 -18.63
N GLU A 75 6.65 0.24 -18.07
CA GLU A 75 6.43 1.47 -18.84
C GLU A 75 7.73 2.25 -19.10
N SER A 76 8.68 2.17 -18.17
CA SER A 76 9.94 2.91 -18.20
C SER A 76 11.12 2.00 -17.82
N PRO A 77 11.70 1.25 -18.79
CA PRO A 77 12.68 0.19 -18.51
C PRO A 77 14.04 0.70 -18.00
N ASN A 78 14.25 2.01 -17.95
CA ASN A 78 15.47 2.63 -17.43
C ASN A 78 15.32 3.13 -16.00
N LEU A 79 14.14 3.05 -15.39
CA LEU A 79 13.93 3.47 -14.01
C LEU A 79 14.66 2.51 -13.07
N CYS A 80 15.45 3.01 -12.12
CA CYS A 80 15.92 2.18 -11.00
C CYS A 80 15.31 2.63 -9.67
N ARG A 81 15.45 1.78 -8.65
CA ARG A 81 14.96 2.05 -7.31
C ARG A 81 15.51 3.37 -6.76
N GLU A 82 16.80 3.60 -6.97
CA GLU A 82 17.50 4.79 -6.50
C GLU A 82 16.94 6.07 -7.16
N ASP A 83 16.58 6.01 -8.44
CA ASP A 83 15.98 7.13 -9.16
C ASP A 83 14.57 7.46 -8.61
N VAL A 84 13.77 6.42 -8.34
CA VAL A 84 12.43 6.55 -7.74
C VAL A 84 12.51 7.25 -6.39
N TYR A 85 13.38 6.80 -5.49
CA TYR A 85 13.50 7.42 -4.16
C TYR A 85 14.04 8.85 -4.24
N ALA A 86 15.02 9.10 -5.10
CA ALA A 86 15.56 10.44 -5.29
C ALA A 86 14.49 11.41 -5.76
N GLU A 87 13.65 10.98 -6.70
CA GLU A 87 12.58 11.81 -7.26
C GLU A 87 11.44 12.03 -6.26
N LEU A 88 10.99 10.98 -5.57
CA LEU A 88 10.01 11.10 -4.50
C LEU A 88 10.46 12.07 -3.41
N SER A 89 11.72 11.97 -2.97
CA SER A 89 12.28 12.86 -1.95
C SER A 89 12.33 14.31 -2.45
N ARG A 90 12.77 14.52 -3.70
CA ARG A 90 12.82 15.84 -4.34
C ARG A 90 11.43 16.49 -4.43
N VAL A 91 10.41 15.72 -4.80
CA VAL A 91 9.03 16.20 -4.92
C VAL A 91 8.42 16.46 -3.54
N ALA A 92 8.67 15.58 -2.56
CA ALA A 92 8.21 15.71 -1.18
C ALA A 92 8.74 16.98 -0.50
N GLU A 93 10.00 17.35 -0.77
CA GLU A 93 10.65 18.54 -0.22
C GLU A 93 10.38 19.84 -1.01
N SER A 94 9.64 19.76 -2.12
CA SER A 94 9.37 20.93 -2.97
C SER A 94 8.57 21.99 -2.21
N PRO A 95 9.05 23.25 -2.15
CA PRO A 95 8.31 24.34 -1.52
C PRO A 95 7.20 24.92 -2.41
N ASP A 96 7.09 24.48 -3.67
CA ASP A 96 6.15 25.03 -4.66
C ASP A 96 4.68 24.62 -4.36
N GLU A 97 3.78 25.60 -4.34
CA GLU A 97 2.34 25.37 -4.17
C GLU A 97 1.70 24.77 -5.42
N ALA A 98 2.23 25.05 -6.62
CA ALA A 98 1.71 24.46 -7.85
C ALA A 98 1.90 22.93 -7.89
N SER A 99 2.86 22.41 -7.11
CA SER A 99 3.13 20.98 -6.95
C SER A 99 2.51 20.38 -5.69
N ALA A 100 1.58 21.07 -5.01
CA ALA A 100 1.04 20.61 -3.73
C ALA A 100 0.40 19.20 -3.79
N ALA A 101 -0.29 18.88 -4.89
CA ALA A 101 -0.87 17.55 -5.11
C ALA A 101 0.23 16.48 -5.25
N ALA A 102 1.17 16.68 -6.18
CA ALA A 102 2.31 15.78 -6.39
C ALA A 102 3.15 15.59 -5.12
N ARG A 103 3.36 16.66 -4.33
CA ARG A 103 4.00 16.59 -3.02
C ARG A 103 3.21 15.74 -2.03
N SER A 104 1.90 15.92 -1.97
CA SER A 104 1.03 15.10 -1.12
C SER A 104 1.11 13.62 -1.50
N CYS A 105 1.13 13.32 -2.80
CA CYS A 105 1.24 11.96 -3.31
C CYS A 105 2.64 11.37 -3.04
N ALA A 106 3.70 12.13 -3.24
CA ALA A 106 5.06 11.70 -2.92
C ALA A 106 5.23 11.41 -1.42
N CYS A 107 4.72 12.28 -0.54
CA CYS A 107 4.67 12.03 0.89
C CYS A 107 3.84 10.79 1.22
N PHE A 108 2.72 10.57 0.52
CA PHE A 108 1.92 9.37 0.68
C PHE A 108 2.70 8.10 0.33
N PHE A 109 3.40 8.06 -0.80
CA PHE A 109 4.24 6.91 -1.16
C PHE A 109 5.34 6.65 -0.15
N LEU A 110 6.02 7.71 0.34
CA LEU A 110 7.02 7.57 1.39
C LEU A 110 6.39 7.03 2.70
N SER A 111 5.17 7.44 3.02
CA SER A 111 4.44 6.99 4.23
C SER A 111 3.74 5.63 4.11
N MET A 112 3.50 5.14 2.89
CA MET A 112 2.82 3.87 2.63
C MET A 112 3.65 2.69 3.14
N PHE A 113 4.96 2.88 3.16
CA PHE A 113 5.92 1.95 3.72
C PHE A 113 6.25 2.26 5.18
N GLU A 114 5.49 3.11 5.88
CA GLU A 114 5.67 3.28 7.32
C GLU A 114 4.95 2.17 8.08
N TYR A 115 5.62 1.69 9.14
CA TYR A 115 5.09 0.66 10.01
C TYR A 115 3.72 1.04 10.61
N ASP A 116 3.52 2.31 10.94
CA ASP A 116 2.28 2.78 11.56
C ASP A 116 1.09 2.71 10.60
N SER A 117 1.30 3.02 9.33
CA SER A 117 0.32 2.88 8.24
C SER A 117 -0.03 1.40 8.04
N PHE A 118 0.98 0.55 7.96
CA PHE A 118 0.80 -0.90 7.86
C PHE A 118 0.00 -1.47 9.03
N LEU A 119 0.35 -1.10 10.27
CA LEU A 119 -0.33 -1.63 11.44
C LEU A 119 -1.77 -1.15 11.53
N SER A 120 -2.04 0.10 11.13
CA SER A 120 -3.40 0.64 11.05
C SER A 120 -4.27 -0.14 10.06
N MET A 121 -3.70 -0.50 8.90
CA MET A 121 -4.36 -1.35 7.91
C MET A 121 -4.64 -2.76 8.48
N MET A 122 -3.68 -3.39 9.15
CA MET A 122 -3.89 -4.71 9.77
C MET A 122 -4.95 -4.68 10.87
N LYS A 123 -4.99 -3.63 11.70
CA LYS A 123 -6.03 -3.44 12.72
C LYS A 123 -7.41 -3.37 12.08
N GLU A 124 -7.56 -2.63 10.98
CA GLU A 124 -8.84 -2.52 10.27
C GLU A 124 -9.30 -3.87 9.72
N LEU A 125 -8.40 -4.70 9.18
CA LEU A 125 -8.74 -6.05 8.74
C LEU A 125 -9.24 -6.92 9.89
N VAL A 126 -8.56 -6.87 11.04
CA VAL A 126 -9.00 -7.62 12.23
C VAL A 126 -10.39 -7.14 12.67
N ARG A 127 -10.66 -5.83 12.68
CA ARG A 127 -11.99 -5.29 13.01
C ARG A 127 -13.06 -5.81 12.05
N ARG A 128 -12.80 -5.78 10.75
CA ARG A 128 -13.72 -6.29 9.73
C ARG A 128 -13.97 -7.79 9.86
N GLN A 129 -12.91 -8.57 10.08
CA GLN A 129 -13.01 -10.02 10.26
C GLN A 129 -13.88 -10.35 11.49
N ARG A 130 -13.65 -9.65 12.62
CA ARG A 130 -14.48 -9.80 13.84
C ARG A 130 -15.92 -9.36 13.63
N GLY A 131 -16.14 -8.35 12.80
CA GLY A 131 -17.47 -7.86 12.44
C GLY A 131 -18.20 -8.70 11.39
N GLY A 132 -17.55 -9.73 10.81
CA GLY A 132 -18.11 -10.50 9.70
C GLY A 132 -18.30 -9.68 8.42
N LEU A 133 -17.49 -8.62 8.25
CA LEU A 133 -17.48 -7.75 7.07
C LEU A 133 -16.53 -8.29 6.00
N GLU A 134 -16.73 -7.85 4.77
CA GLU A 134 -15.85 -8.18 3.65
C GLU A 134 -14.42 -7.67 3.89
N LEU A 135 -13.47 -8.60 3.78
CA LEU A 135 -12.04 -8.30 3.82
C LEU A 135 -11.59 -7.93 2.41
N SER A 136 -11.66 -6.65 2.09
CA SER A 136 -11.19 -6.09 0.82
C SER A 136 -10.44 -4.79 1.05
N PHE A 137 -9.38 -4.59 0.27
CA PHE A 137 -8.51 -3.41 0.28
C PHE A 137 -8.96 -2.31 -0.70
N GLY A 138 -10.16 -2.42 -1.26
CA GLY A 138 -10.65 -1.45 -2.25
C GLY A 138 -10.20 -1.77 -3.68
N ALA A 139 -9.93 -3.05 -3.98
CA ALA A 139 -9.81 -3.52 -5.35
C ALA A 139 -10.99 -2.98 -6.16
N ARG A 140 -10.74 -2.50 -7.38
CA ARG A 140 -11.81 -2.04 -8.27
C ARG A 140 -12.86 -3.17 -8.33
N PRO A 141 -14.16 -2.86 -8.19
CA PRO A 141 -15.19 -3.86 -8.39
C PRO A 141 -14.92 -4.54 -9.73
N ARG A 142 -14.73 -5.87 -9.74
CA ARG A 142 -14.63 -6.58 -11.01
C ARG A 142 -15.89 -6.23 -11.80
N PRO A 143 -15.78 -5.84 -13.08
CA PRO A 143 -16.96 -5.65 -13.90
C PRO A 143 -17.77 -6.94 -13.81
N GLU A 144 -19.03 -6.82 -13.36
CA GLU A 144 -19.93 -7.97 -13.31
C GLU A 144 -19.98 -8.56 -14.72
N PRO A 145 -19.84 -9.89 -14.88
CA PRO A 145 -20.03 -10.50 -16.18
C PRO A 145 -21.41 -10.10 -16.66
N GLU A 146 -21.49 -9.42 -17.80
CA GLU A 146 -22.76 -9.09 -18.45
C GLU A 146 -23.54 -10.40 -18.56
N LEU A 147 -24.59 -10.53 -17.75
CA LEU A 147 -25.58 -11.58 -17.91
C LEU A 147 -26.11 -11.44 -19.33
N GLU A 148 -25.63 -12.29 -20.23
CA GLU A 148 -26.20 -12.51 -21.54
C GLU A 148 -27.69 -12.78 -21.32
N ARG A 149 -28.50 -11.73 -21.52
CA ARG A 149 -29.95 -11.85 -21.53
C ARG A 149 -30.30 -12.49 -22.88
N GLU A 150 -30.36 -13.82 -22.88
CA GLU A 150 -31.11 -14.58 -23.89
C GLU A 150 -32.62 -14.29 -23.81
#